data_AF-A0A832G285-F1
#
_entry.id   AF-A0A832G285-F1
#
_cell.length_a   1.000
_cell.length_b   1.000
_cell.length_c   1.000
_cell.angle_alpha   90.00
_cell.angle_beta   90.00
_cell.angle_gamma   90.00
#
_symmetry.space_group_name_H-M   'P 1'
#
loop_
_entity.id
_entity.type
_entity.pdbx_description
1 polymer ?
#
loop_
_entity_poly.entity_id
_entity_poly.type
_entity_poly.pdbx_seq_one_letter_code
_entity_poly.pdbx_strand_id
1 'polypeptide(L)' 'MLKDFLDELGIKHENGIVDELPTSVEDAKLKAAVELLLSKYPAEQVAVYLHAFNSLNQTNWPNLAQMLDADERLQLGTG' A
#
# COMPACT_ATOMS: atom_id res chain seq x y z
N MET A 1 8.44 -4.99 3.36
CA MET A 1 7.38 -4.36 2.55
C MET A 1 6.00 -4.77 3.01
N LEU A 2 5.46 -5.94 2.65
CA LEU A 2 4.07 -6.26 3.03
C LEU A 2 3.86 -6.28 4.55
N LYS A 3 4.76 -6.91 5.30
CA LYS A 3 4.69 -6.94 6.78
C LYS A 3 4.70 -5.53 7.36
N ASP A 4 5.68 -4.69 6.98
CA ASP A 4 5.75 -3.30 7.45
C ASP A 4 4.49 -2.49 7.09
N PHE A 5 3.95 -2.71 5.90
CA PHE A 5 2.73 -2.04 5.43
C PHE A 5 1.51 -2.44 6.24
N LEU A 6 1.33 -3.74 6.47
CA LEU A 6 0.20 -4.27 7.24
C LEU A 6 0.34 -3.93 8.73
N ASP A 7 1.55 -3.95 9.28
CA ASP A 7 1.85 -3.58 10.68
C ASP A 7 1.48 -2.11 10.95
N GLU A 8 1.88 -1.19 10.07
CA GLU A 8 1.54 0.23 10.19
C GLU A 8 0.03 0.49 10.01
N LEU A 9 -0.64 -0.32 9.20
CA LEU A 9 -2.11 -0.29 9.08
C LEU A 9 -2.81 -0.90 10.30
N GLY A 10 -2.08 -1.56 11.20
CA GLY A 10 -2.64 -2.31 12.33
C GLY A 10 -3.38 -3.58 11.92
N ILE A 11 -3.09 -4.10 10.72
CA ILE A 11 -3.72 -5.29 10.17
C ILE A 11 -2.95 -6.51 10.66
N LYS A 12 -3.64 -7.38 11.39
CA LYS A 12 -3.06 -8.62 11.88
C LYS A 12 -2.75 -9.54 10.69
N HIS A 13 -1.50 -9.96 10.57
CA HIS A 13 -1.02 -10.80 9.49
C HIS A 13 -0.09 -11.92 10.01
N GLU A 14 -0.15 -13.10 9.42
CA GLU A 14 0.83 -14.17 9.65
C GLU A 14 1.83 -14.22 8.51
N ASN A 15 3.07 -13.81 8.77
CA ASN A 15 4.13 -13.78 7.76
C ASN A 15 3.83 -12.95 6.49
N GLY A 16 2.94 -11.96 6.58
CA GLY A 16 2.51 -11.15 5.43
C GLY A 16 1.32 -11.76 4.70
N ILE A 17 0.78 -12.87 5.20
CA ILE A 17 -0.50 -13.43 4.77
C ILE A 17 -1.57 -12.85 5.68
N VAL A 18 -2.62 -12.34 5.07
CA VAL A 18 -3.82 -11.80 5.73
C VAL A 18 -4.97 -12.73 5.40
N ASP A 19 -5.64 -13.26 6.42
CA ASP A 19 -6.85 -14.07 6.23
C ASP A 19 -7.99 -13.23 5.65
N GLU A 20 -8.15 -12.01 6.14
CA GLU A 20 -9.16 -11.08 5.66
C GLU A 20 -8.62 -9.64 5.73
N LEU A 21 -8.61 -8.96 4.58
CA LEU A 21 -8.32 -7.54 4.54
C LEU A 21 -9.56 -6.76 4.95
N PRO A 22 -9.41 -5.68 5.74
CA PRO A 22 -10.55 -4.83 6.07
C PRO A 22 -11.13 -4.22 4.79
N THR A 23 -12.45 -4.05 4.74
CA THR A 23 -13.16 -3.44 3.60
C THR A 23 -12.75 -1.99 3.34
N SER A 24 -12.22 -1.31 4.36
CA SER A 24 -11.75 0.06 4.30
C SER A 24 -10.59 0.27 5.27
N VAL A 25 -9.69 1.17 4.91
CA VAL A 25 -8.59 1.65 5.76
C VAL A 25 -8.66 3.16 5.87
N GLU A 26 -8.19 3.72 6.97
CA GLU A 26 -8.14 5.18 7.15
C GLU A 26 -7.01 5.78 6.31
N ASP A 27 -7.28 6.91 5.64
CA ASP A 27 -6.32 7.60 4.76
C ASP A 27 -5.03 7.98 5.51
N ALA A 28 -5.16 8.41 6.76
CA ALA A 28 -4.03 8.77 7.60
C ALA A 28 -3.08 7.57 7.84
N LYS A 29 -3.65 6.39 8.12
CA LYS A 29 -2.86 5.16 8.33
C LYS A 29 -2.24 4.69 7.03
N LEU A 30 -3.01 4.73 5.94
CA LEU A 30 -2.53 4.34 4.62
C LEU A 30 -1.35 5.20 4.17
N LYS A 31 -1.46 6.52 4.34
CA LYS A 31 -0.38 7.45 4.04
C LYS A 31 0.86 7.20 4.91
N ALA A 32 0.68 6.98 6.22
CA ALA A 32 1.78 6.65 7.12
C ALA A 32 2.50 5.36 6.69
N ALA A 33 1.74 4.32 6.34
CA ALA A 33 2.29 3.05 5.86
C ALA A 33 3.09 3.22 4.57
N VAL A 34 2.61 4.02 3.63
CA VAL A 34 3.34 4.30 2.40
C VAL A 34 4.59 5.14 2.63
N GLU A 35 4.53 6.17 3.47
CA GLU A 35 5.71 6.97 3.83
C GLU A 35 6.77 6.12 4.55
N LEU A 36 6.37 5.18 5.42
CA LEU A 36 7.29 4.21 6.03
C LEU A 36 7.98 3.33 4.98
N LEU A 37 7.22 2.86 3.98
CA LEU A 37 7.77 2.07 2.88
C LEU A 37 8.74 2.89 2.04
N LEU A 38 8.37 4.12 1.66
CA LEU A 38 9.22 5.03 0.89
C LEU A 38 10.50 5.42 1.64
N SER A 39 10.47 5.44 2.97
CA SER A 39 11.66 5.67 3.79
C SER A 39 12.60 4.46 3.85
N LYS A 40 12.10 3.25 3.65
CA LYS A 40 12.87 1.99 3.74
C LYS A 40 13.30 1.45 2.38
N TYR A 41 12.54 1.77 1.33
CA TYR A 41 12.66 1.15 0.02
C TYR A 41 12.56 2.18 -1.11
N PRO A 42 13.08 1.89 -2.31
CA PRO A 42 12.97 2.78 -3.45
C PRO A 42 11.50 3.04 -3.83
N ALA A 43 11.18 4.28 -4.17
CA ALA A 43 9.83 4.69 -4.55
C ALA A 43 9.24 3.85 -5.67
N GLU A 44 10.03 3.54 -6.71
CA GLU A 44 9.62 2.66 -7.80
C GLU A 44 9.23 1.25 -7.33
N GLN A 45 9.97 0.66 -6.40
CA GLN A 45 9.60 -0.65 -5.84
C GLN A 45 8.30 -0.56 -5.04
N VAL A 46 8.12 0.51 -4.24
CA VAL A 46 6.91 0.74 -3.46
C VAL A 46 5.71 0.92 -4.39
N ALA A 47 5.86 1.72 -5.44
CA ALA A 47 4.87 1.93 -6.49
C ALA A 47 4.43 0.60 -7.11
N VAL A 48 5.38 -0.18 -7.64
CA VAL A 48 5.09 -1.46 -8.32
C VAL A 48 4.36 -2.41 -7.36
N TYR A 49 4.85 -2.48 -6.13
CA TYR A 49 4.31 -3.34 -5.10
C TYR A 49 2.86 -2.96 -4.73
N LEU A 50 2.59 -1.69 -4.47
CA LEU A 50 1.26 -1.21 -4.07
C LEU A 50 0.25 -1.30 -5.22
N HIS A 51 0.65 -0.99 -6.45
CA HIS A 51 -0.20 -1.18 -7.62
C HIS A 51 -0.54 -2.65 -7.83
N ALA A 52 0.44 -3.56 -7.72
CA ALA A 52 0.20 -4.99 -7.80
C ALA A 52 -0.71 -5.47 -6.67
N PHE A 53 -0.48 -5.01 -5.44
CA PHE A 53 -1.33 -5.30 -4.29
C PHE A 53 -2.77 -4.82 -4.52
N ASN A 54 -2.96 -3.59 -5.00
CA ASN A 54 -4.29 -3.04 -5.26
C ASN A 54 -5.01 -3.81 -6.39
N SER A 55 -4.28 -4.23 -7.42
CA SER A 55 -4.85 -5.03 -8.51
C SER A 55 -5.20 -6.47 -8.11
N LEU A 56 -4.44 -7.08 -7.20
CA LEU A 56 -4.67 -8.44 -6.70
C LEU A 56 -5.71 -8.47 -5.58
N ASN A 57 -5.82 -7.38 -4.81
CA ASN A 57 -6.76 -7.27 -3.71
C ASN A 57 -8.18 -7.08 -4.25
N GLN A 58 -9.04 -8.07 -4.01
CA GLN A 58 -10.46 -8.01 -4.42
C GLN A 58 -11.23 -6.87 -3.73
N THR A 59 -10.76 -6.42 -2.56
CA THR A 59 -11.38 -5.34 -1.81
C THR A 59 -11.26 -3.99 -2.52
N ASN A 60 -10.19 -3.80 -3.32
CA ASN A 60 -9.88 -2.56 -4.05
C ASN A 60 -10.11 -1.30 -3.20
N TRP A 61 -9.11 -0.95 -2.38
CA TRP A 61 -9.22 0.24 -1.53
C TRP A 61 -9.20 1.51 -2.39
N PRO A 62 -10.32 2.26 -2.50
CA PRO A 62 -10.41 3.40 -3.39
C PRO A 62 -9.45 4.52 -2.99
N ASN A 63 -9.19 4.66 -1.70
CA ASN A 63 -8.20 5.60 -1.20
C ASN A 63 -6.76 5.22 -1.55
N LEU A 64 -6.43 3.92 -1.59
CA LEU A 64 -5.13 3.47 -2.10
C LEU A 64 -5.00 3.78 -3.58
N ALA A 65 -6.00 3.47 -4.39
CA ALA A 65 -5.98 3.82 -5.81
C ALA A 65 -5.82 5.33 -6.04
N GLN A 66 -6.57 6.17 -5.31
CA GLN A 66 -6.41 7.63 -5.40
C GLN A 66 -5.03 8.11 -4.95
N MET A 67 -4.44 7.49 -3.91
CA MET A 67 -3.13 7.90 -3.42
C MET A 67 -2.00 7.51 -4.40
N LEU A 68 -2.12 6.36 -5.06
CA LEU A 68 -1.21 5.93 -6.12
C LEU A 68 -1.27 6.84 -7.35
N ASP A 69 -2.45 7.35 -7.68
CA ASP A 69 -2.65 8.28 -8.79
C ASP A 69 -2.18 9.71 -8.44
N ALA A 70 -2.43 10.16 -7.21
CA ALA A 70 -2.11 11.51 -6.76
C ALA A 70 -0.63 11.73 -6.42
N ASP A 71 0.11 10.68 -6.04
CA ASP A 71 1.52 10.79 -5.66
C ASP A 71 2.43 10.42 -6.83
N GLU A 72 3.09 11.42 -7.44
CA GLU A 72 4.00 11.23 -8.58
C GLU A 72 5.10 10.19 -8.30
N ARG A 73 5.50 10.01 -7.03
CA ARG A 73 6.51 9.02 -6.62
C ARG A 73 6.00 7.58 -6.75
N LEU A 74 4.69 7.40 -6.72
CA LEU A 74 4.00 6.11 -6.75
C LEU A 74 3.41 5.78 -8.12
N GLN A 75 3.47 6.71 -9.08
CA GLN A 75 2.99 6.49 -10.43
C GLN A 75 3.91 5.56 -11.21
N LEU A 76 3.34 4.52 -11.80
CA LEU A 76 4.05 3.60 -12.68
C LEU A 76 4.02 4.10 -14.13
N GLY A 77 5.18 4.50 -14.65
CA GLY A 77 5.36 4.71 -16.10
C GLY A 77 5.13 6.13 -16.62
N THR A 78 5.34 7.16 -15.79
CA THR A 78 5.48 8.54 -16.31
C THR A 78 6.97 8.86 -16.51
N GLY A 79 7.57 8.31 -17.58
CA GLY A 79 8.95 8.57 -17.99
C GLY A 79 9.07 8.83 -19.48
#